data_AF-A0A6M2D3R1-F1
#
_entry.id   AF-A0A6M2D3R1-F1
#
_cell.length_a   1.000
_cell.length_b   1.000
_cell.length_c   1.000
_cell.angle_alpha   90.00
_cell.angle_beta   90.00
_cell.angle_gamma   90.00
#
_symmetry.space_group_name_H-M   'P 1'
#
loop_
_entity.id
_entity.type
_entity.pdbx_description
1 polymer ?
#
loop_
_entity_poly.entity_id
_entity_poly.type
_entity_poly.pdbx_seq_one_letter_code
_entity_poly.pdbx_strand_id
1 'polypeptide(L)' 'MMSHATFMAVLLFLSAASAPGHAGCPSNEGVFSDCSFSECTHEQCAADGLECCPKPCGGSWCVEGVA' A
#
# COMPACT_ATOMS: atom_id res chain seq x y z
N MET A 1 18.41 -26.05 23.66
CA MET A 1 16.96 -25.95 23.93
C MET A 1 16.63 -24.48 24.06
N MET A 2 16.09 -23.83 23.02
CA MET A 2 15.71 -22.42 23.10
C MET A 2 14.57 -22.27 24.11
N SER A 3 14.65 -21.25 24.96
CA SER A 3 13.60 -20.95 25.93
C SER A 3 12.33 -20.47 25.21
N HIS A 4 11.15 -20.83 25.71
CA HIS A 4 9.86 -20.33 25.19
C HIS A 4 9.83 -18.80 25.08
N ALA A 5 10.49 -18.11 26.03
CA ALA A 5 10.60 -16.65 26.02
C ALA A 5 11.39 -16.12 24.82
N THR A 6 12.49 -16.79 24.44
CA THR A 6 13.30 -16.40 23.28
C THR A 6 12.57 -16.63 21.96
N PHE A 7 11.75 -17.67 21.89
CA PHE A 7 10.99 -17.99 20.68
C PHE A 7 9.89 -16.94 20.41
N MET A 8 9.18 -16.52 21.46
CA MET A 8 8.14 -15.49 21.36
C MET A 8 8.72 -14.11 21.00
N ALA A 9 9.87 -13.75 21.58
CA ALA A 9 10.54 -12.49 21.25
C ALA A 9 10.94 -12.41 19.77
N VAL A 10 11.43 -13.52 19.19
CA VAL A 10 11.80 -13.58 17.76
C VAL A 10 10.57 -13.44 16.86
N LEU A 11 9.45 -14.08 17.20
CA LEU A 11 8.20 -13.96 16.45
C LEU A 11 7.63 -12.53 16.47
N LEU A 12 7.68 -11.85 17.62
CA LEU A 12 7.26 -10.46 17.76
C LEU A 12 8.14 -9.49 16.95
N PHE A 13 9.46 -9.72 16.94
CA PHE A 13 10.39 -8.93 16.13
C PHE A 13 10.18 -9.12 14.63
N LEU A 14 9.94 -10.37 14.19
CA LEU A 14 9.67 -10.68 12.78
C LEU A 14 8.34 -10.06 12.30
N SER A 15 7.32 -10.02 13.15
CA SER A 15 6.01 -9.45 12.81
C SER A 15 5.98 -7.92 12.82
N ALA A 16 6.83 -7.27 13.63
CA ALA A 16 6.98 -5.81 13.62
C ALA A 16 7.74 -5.28 12.39
N ALA A 17 8.61 -6.10 11.78
CA ALA A 17 9.35 -5.73 10.57
C ALA A 17 8.46 -5.72 9.31
N SER A 18 7.27 -6.31 9.38
CA SER A 18 6.26 -6.33 8.33
C SER A 18 5.09 -5.39 8.67
N ALA A 19 5.38 -4.20 9.20
CA ALA A 19 4.40 -3.13 9.09
C ALA A 19 4.47 -2.65 7.63
N PRO A 20 3.41 -2.82 6.80
CA PRO A 20 3.40 -2.17 5.50
C PRO A 20 3.55 -0.68 5.78
N GLY A 21 4.67 -0.10 5.34
CA GLY A 21 4.79 1.35 5.30
C GLY A 21 3.58 1.83 4.52
N HIS A 22 2.80 2.74 5.11
CA HIS A 22 1.67 3.35 4.41
C HIS A 22 2.26 4.05 3.19
N ALA A 23 2.16 3.41 2.04
CA ALA A 23 2.72 3.94 0.82
C ALA A 23 1.84 5.12 0.40
N GLY A 24 2.45 6.25 0.10
CA GLY A 24 1.75 7.43 -0.38
C GLY A 24 1.39 7.33 -1.85
N CYS A 25 0.51 8.20 -2.31
CA CYS A 25 0.23 8.31 -3.73
C CYS A 25 1.40 8.96 -4.49
N PRO A 26 1.82 8.41 -5.64
CA PRO A 26 2.80 9.07 -6.49
C PRO A 26 2.28 10.42 -6.99
N SER A 27 3.21 11.30 -7.41
CA SER A 27 2.84 12.57 -8.06
C SER A 27 2.21 12.31 -9.42
N ASN A 28 1.22 13.14 -9.77
CA ASN A 28 0.57 13.11 -11.07
C ASN A 28 1.33 13.90 -12.16
N GLU A 29 2.51 14.46 -11.87
CA GLU A 29 3.31 15.17 -12.88
C GLU A 29 3.71 14.25 -14.04
N GLY A 30 3.41 14.67 -15.27
CA GLY A 30 3.75 13.92 -16.49
C GLY A 30 2.92 12.65 -16.72
N VAL A 31 1.96 12.32 -15.84
CA VAL A 31 1.09 11.16 -15.99
C VAL A 31 -0.01 11.46 -16.99
N PHE A 32 -0.03 10.72 -18.10
CA PHE A 32 -1.13 10.77 -19.06
C PHE A 32 -2.33 9.97 -18.52
N SER A 33 -3.51 10.59 -18.52
CA SER A 33 -4.76 9.93 -18.16
C SER A 33 -5.74 10.03 -19.32
N ASP A 34 -6.44 8.93 -19.60
CA ASP A 34 -7.56 8.88 -20.55
C ASP A 34 -8.79 9.69 -20.05
N CYS A 35 -8.70 10.28 -18.85
CA CYS A 35 -9.76 11.02 -18.16
C CYS A 35 -11.09 10.24 -18.00
N SER A 36 -11.04 8.91 -18.15
CA SER A 36 -12.16 8.03 -17.82
C SER A 36 -12.45 8.05 -16.32
N PHE A 37 -13.69 8.36 -15.96
CA PHE A 37 -14.12 8.41 -14.56
C PHE A 37 -14.30 6.98 -14.02
N SER A 38 -13.67 6.71 -12.89
CA SER A 38 -13.73 5.44 -12.17
C SER A 38 -13.23 5.70 -10.76
N GLU A 39 -13.69 4.92 -9.79
CA GLU A 39 -13.36 5.06 -8.38
C GLU A 39 -12.96 3.69 -7.80
N CYS A 40 -11.90 3.69 -7.00
CA CYS A 40 -11.51 2.58 -6.13
C CYS A 40 -11.73 2.93 -4.66
N THR A 41 -11.73 1.91 -3.80
CA THR A 41 -11.50 2.07 -2.35
C THR A 41 -10.13 1.53 -1.96
N HIS A 42 -9.64 1.91 -0.78
CA HIS A 42 -8.37 1.40 -0.26
C HIS A 42 -8.40 -0.14 -0.17
N GLU A 43 -9.50 -0.74 0.28
CA GLU A 43 -9.58 -2.21 0.43
C GLU A 43 -9.52 -2.94 -0.92
N GLN A 44 -10.05 -2.34 -1.98
CA GLN A 44 -10.01 -2.92 -3.33
C GLN A 44 -8.58 -2.98 -3.86
N CYS A 45 -7.79 -1.93 -3.67
CA CYS A 45 -6.41 -1.88 -4.15
C CYS A 45 -5.45 -2.66 -3.22
N ALA A 46 -5.71 -2.66 -1.92
CA ALA A 46 -4.90 -3.39 -0.95
C ALA A 46 -4.93 -4.91 -1.15
N ALA A 47 -6.01 -5.45 -1.74
CA ALA A 47 -6.07 -6.86 -2.15
C ALA A 47 -4.97 -7.24 -3.14
N ASP A 48 -4.53 -6.29 -3.96
CA ASP A 48 -3.45 -6.43 -4.95
C ASP A 48 -2.13 -5.81 -4.47
N GLY A 49 -2.06 -5.30 -3.23
CA GLY A 49 -0.89 -4.60 -2.69
C GLY A 49 -0.66 -3.22 -3.31
N LEU A 50 -1.72 -2.59 -3.84
CA LEU A 50 -1.70 -1.28 -4.47
C LEU A 50 -2.40 -0.24 -3.58
N GLU A 51 -2.15 1.04 -3.85
CA GLU A 51 -2.79 2.17 -3.18
C GLU A 51 -3.87 2.78 -4.07
N CYS A 52 -5.01 3.13 -3.46
CA CYS A 52 -6.08 3.85 -4.16
C CYS A 52 -5.77 5.35 -4.19
N CYS A 53 -5.44 5.87 -5.37
CA CYS A 53 -4.93 7.22 -5.54
C CYS A 53 -5.76 8.06 -6.52
N PRO A 54 -5.80 9.39 -6.35
CA PRO A 54 -6.55 10.28 -7.23
C PRO A 54 -5.91 10.39 -8.61
N LYS A 55 -6.75 10.35 -9.64
CA LYS A 55 -6.37 10.61 -11.03
C LYS A 55 -6.21 12.11 -11.32
N PRO A 56 -5.37 12.50 -12.29
CA PRO A 56 -5.20 13.90 -12.67
C PRO A 56 -6.46 14.55 -13.25
N CYS A 57 -7.33 13.79 -13.93
CA CYS A 57 -8.61 14.30 -14.44
C CYS A 57 -9.82 13.99 -13.53
N GLY A 58 -9.61 13.52 -12.29
CA GLY A 58 -10.66 13.13 -11.35
C GLY A 58 -10.99 11.62 -11.34
N GLY A 59 -11.62 11.17 -10.24
CA GLY A 59 -11.76 9.76 -9.89
C GLY A 59 -10.48 9.20 -9.24
N SER A 60 -10.39 7.88 -9.09
CA SER A 60 -9.23 7.18 -8.52
C SER A 60 -8.82 5.92 -9.31
N TRP A 61 -7.61 5.42 -9.03
CA TRP A 61 -7.02 4.20 -9.59
C TRP A 61 -6.16 3.47 -8.57
N CYS A 62 -5.99 2.17 -8.74
CA CYS A 62 -5.03 1.39 -7.98
C CYS A 62 -3.66 1.51 -8.64
N VAL A 63 -2.67 2.06 -7.93
CA VAL A 63 -1.28 2.23 -8.41
C VAL A 63 -0.29 1.78 -7.35
N GLU A 64 0.94 1.51 -7.77
CA GLU A 64 2.02 1.26 -6.80
C GLU A 64 2.23 2.54 -5.96
N GLY A 65 2.12 2.39 -4.64
CA GLY A 65 2.40 3.47 -3.71
C GLY A 65 3.91 3.73 -3.60
N VAL A 66 4.27 4.96 -3.25
CA VAL A 66 5.66 5.39 -3.01
C VAL A 66 5.92 5.53 -1.51
N ALA A 67 7.10 5.10 -1.05
CA ALA A 67 7.50 5.19 0.36
C ALA A 67 8.04 6.58 0.74
#